data_AF-A0A3D9B9Z4-F1
#
_entry.id   AF-A0A3D9B9Z4-F1
#
_cell.length_a   1.000
_cell.length_b   1.000
_cell.length_c   1.000
_cell.angle_alpha   90.00
_cell.angle_beta   90.00
_cell.angle_gamma   90.00
#
_symmetry.space_group_name_H-M   'P 1'
#
loop_
_entity.id
_entity.type
_entity.pdbx_description
1 polymer ?
#
loop_
_entity_poly.entity_id
_entity_poly.type
_entity_poly.pdbx_seq_one_letter_code
_entity_poly.pdbx_strand_id
1 'polypeptide(L)'
;MIEHVKLAINPKFQDWVLFENGTYIIFDDISTVEDVKEEAIKLMKEFGPVYGGGPAGDFNIIHLKLTEGWLVSGHGYGMYTYVHPSELDCESPNDLEIGLYGRSKRNSDGQNPEIIHINSAEPS
;
A
#
# COMPACT_ATOMS: atom_id res chain seq x y z
N MET A 1 7.91 -9.17 -4.43
CA MET A 1 6.96 -8.17 -3.88
C MET A 1 6.04 -8.75 -2.81
N ILE A 2 5.16 -9.72 -3.11
CA ILE A 2 4.17 -10.28 -2.15
C ILE A 2 4.81 -10.69 -0.80
N GLU A 3 5.90 -11.45 -0.83
CA GLU A 3 6.58 -11.89 0.40
C GLU A 3 7.15 -10.74 1.24
N HIS A 4 7.65 -9.68 0.60
CA HIS A 4 8.10 -8.50 1.34
C HIS A 4 6.92 -7.73 1.95
N VAL A 5 5.81 -7.62 1.22
CA VAL A 5 4.59 -6.98 1.74
C VAL A 5 4.05 -7.76 2.95
N LYS A 6 4.03 -9.09 2.90
CA LYS A 6 3.68 -9.94 4.06
C LYS A 6 4.55 -9.65 5.28
N LEU A 7 5.87 -9.48 5.09
CA LEU A 7 6.80 -9.15 6.18
C LEU A 7 6.68 -7.69 6.67
N ALA A 8 6.18 -6.80 5.82
CA ALA A 8 5.97 -5.39 6.15
C ALA A 8 4.70 -5.15 6.97
N ILE A 9 3.68 -6.00 6.79
CA ILE A 9 2.41 -5.92 7.51
C ILE A 9 2.57 -6.54 8.90
N ASN A 10 1.98 -5.91 9.92
CA ASN A 10 1.96 -6.49 11.26
C ASN A 10 1.17 -7.82 11.20
N PRO A 11 1.71 -8.96 11.68
CA PRO A 11 1.06 -10.27 11.60
C PRO A 11 -0.33 -10.34 12.26
N LYS A 12 -0.74 -9.36 13.06
CA LYS A 12 -2.12 -9.27 13.57
C LYS A 12 -3.15 -8.91 12.50
N PHE A 13 -2.72 -8.32 11.38
CA PHE A 13 -3.59 -7.94 10.26
C PHE A 13 -3.45 -8.99 9.16
N GLN A 14 -4.42 -9.89 9.10
CA GLN A 14 -4.44 -11.00 8.14
C GLN A 14 -5.31 -10.70 6.92
N ASP A 15 -6.16 -9.68 6.96
CA ASP A 15 -7.08 -9.38 5.89
C ASP A 15 -6.59 -8.16 5.12
N TRP A 16 -6.05 -8.39 3.92
CA TRP A 16 -5.50 -7.30 3.10
C TRP A 16 -5.48 -7.65 1.62
N VAL A 17 -5.57 -6.60 0.80
CA VAL A 17 -5.51 -6.66 -0.66
C VAL A 17 -4.29 -5.90 -1.14
N LEU A 18 -3.54 -6.46 -2.09
CA LEU A 18 -2.33 -5.86 -2.68
C LEU A 18 -2.53 -5.61 -4.17
N PHE A 19 -2.15 -4.39 -4.57
CA PHE A 19 -2.18 -3.89 -5.93
C PHE A 19 -0.81 -4.01 -6.60
N GLU A 20 -0.82 -3.96 -7.93
CA GLU A 20 0.36 -4.18 -8.78
C GLU A 20 1.54 -3.28 -8.43
N ASN A 21 1.32 -2.00 -8.09
CA ASN A 21 2.42 -1.09 -7.75
C ASN A 21 2.77 -1.10 -6.26
N GLY A 22 2.35 -2.12 -5.52
CA GLY A 22 2.77 -2.32 -4.13
C GLY A 22 1.96 -1.53 -3.11
N THR A 23 0.89 -0.83 -3.50
CA THR A 23 -0.09 -0.33 -2.55
C THR A 23 -0.94 -1.49 -2.04
N TYR A 24 -1.15 -1.55 -0.74
CA TYR A 24 -2.06 -2.51 -0.12
C TYR A 24 -3.03 -1.81 0.83
N ILE A 25 -4.19 -2.44 1.01
CA ILE A 25 -5.26 -1.98 1.89
C ILE A 25 -5.52 -3.09 2.91
N ILE A 26 -5.42 -2.75 4.19
CA ILE A 26 -5.81 -3.62 5.30
C ILE A 26 -7.31 -3.43 5.56
N PHE A 27 -8.01 -4.55 5.67
CA PHE A 27 -9.40 -4.61 6.12
C PHE A 27 -9.43 -5.08 7.58
N ASP A 28 -10.36 -4.55 8.37
CA ASP A 28 -10.53 -4.99 9.76
C ASP A 28 -11.10 -6.42 9.83
N ASP A 29 -12.02 -6.76 8.92
CA ASP A 29 -12.59 -8.10 8.75
C ASP A 29 -13.12 -8.27 7.31
N ILE A 30 -12.41 -9.06 6.49
CA ILE A 30 -12.80 -9.30 5.08
C ILE A 30 -14.14 -10.04 4.96
N SER A 31 -14.55 -10.82 5.98
CA SER A 31 -15.80 -11.58 5.95
C SER A 31 -17.06 -10.70 5.99
N THR A 32 -16.91 -9.44 6.41
CA THR A 32 -17.98 -8.44 6.41
C THR A 32 -18.14 -7.73 5.06
N VAL A 33 -17.24 -7.97 4.12
CA VAL A 33 -17.23 -7.35 2.79
C VAL A 33 -17.81 -8.32 1.77
N GLU A 34 -18.92 -7.95 1.14
CA GLU A 34 -19.64 -8.80 0.17
C GLU A 34 -18.76 -9.16 -1.04
N ASP A 35 -18.10 -8.17 -1.65
CA ASP A 35 -17.08 -8.37 -2.68
C ASP A 35 -15.82 -7.58 -2.32
N VAL A 36 -14.82 -8.29 -1.80
CA VAL A 36 -13.52 -7.74 -1.39
C VAL A 36 -12.81 -7.05 -2.55
N LYS A 37 -12.91 -7.59 -3.77
CA LYS A 37 -12.24 -7.02 -4.94
C LYS A 37 -12.89 -5.70 -5.33
N GLU A 38 -14.23 -5.69 -5.41
CA GLU A 38 -14.97 -4.49 -5.76
C GLU A 38 -14.73 -3.37 -4.73
N GLU A 39 -14.80 -3.68 -3.44
CA GLU A 39 -14.57 -2.68 -2.39
C GLU A 39 -13.13 -2.18 -2.39
N ALA A 40 -12.13 -3.06 -2.54
CA ALA A 40 -10.73 -2.64 -2.64
C ALA A 40 -10.49 -1.73 -3.85
N ILE A 41 -11.06 -2.06 -5.02
CA ILE A 41 -10.97 -1.20 -6.22
C ILE A 41 -11.64 0.15 -5.98
N LYS A 42 -12.80 0.17 -5.31
CA LYS A 42 -13.49 1.41 -4.94
C LYS A 42 -12.63 2.29 -4.04
N LEU A 43 -12.09 1.73 -2.96
CA LEU A 43 -11.18 2.45 -2.05
C LEU A 43 -9.92 2.94 -2.77
N MET A 44 -9.34 2.14 -3.67
CA MET A 44 -8.17 2.54 -4.44
C MET A 44 -8.46 3.71 -5.38
N LYS A 45 -9.62 3.73 -6.05
CA LYS A 45 -10.04 4.86 -6.90
C LYS A 45 -10.36 6.11 -6.10
N GLU A 46 -10.88 5.96 -4.88
CA GLU A 46 -11.23 7.08 -4.02
C GLU A 46 -10.00 7.73 -3.38
N PHE A 47 -9.09 6.92 -2.83
CA PHE A 47 -7.97 7.40 -2.01
C PHE A 47 -6.57 7.26 -2.65
N GLY A 48 -6.45 6.51 -3.75
CA GLY A 48 -5.19 6.31 -4.45
C GLY A 48 -4.71 7.54 -5.24
N PRO A 49 -5.56 8.20 -6.05
CA PRO A 49 -5.16 9.38 -6.81
C PRO A 49 -4.70 10.53 -5.92
N VAL A 50 -3.56 11.14 -6.28
CA VAL A 50 -3.03 12.29 -5.52
C VAL A 50 -3.26 13.58 -6.29
N TYR A 51 -4.24 14.36 -5.85
CA TYR A 51 -4.52 15.69 -6.37
C TYR A 51 -3.64 16.74 -5.67
N GLY A 52 -2.95 17.57 -6.45
CA GLY A 52 -2.13 18.66 -5.92
C GLY A 52 -2.95 19.63 -5.06
N GLY A 53 -2.47 19.95 -3.86
CA GLY A 53 -3.15 20.84 -2.90
C GLY A 53 -4.21 20.16 -2.02
N GLY A 54 -4.39 18.84 -2.11
CA GLY A 54 -5.28 18.07 -1.23
C GLY A 54 -4.57 17.42 -0.04
N PRO A 55 -5.33 16.85 0.93
CA PRO A 55 -4.78 16.15 2.11
C PRO A 55 -3.86 14.97 1.79
N ALA A 56 -3.94 14.43 0.57
CA ALA A 56 -3.06 13.38 0.05
C ALA A 56 -1.63 13.87 -0.28
N GLY A 57 -1.35 15.17 -0.10
CA GLY A 57 -0.01 15.73 -0.24
C GLY A 57 0.97 15.31 0.86
N ASP A 58 0.45 15.02 2.05
CA ASP A 58 1.25 14.62 3.22
C ASP A 58 1.44 13.09 3.25
N PHE A 59 2.67 12.67 3.52
CA PHE A 59 3.04 11.27 3.67
C PHE A 59 3.96 11.07 4.87
N ASN A 60 3.98 9.86 5.42
CA ASN A 60 4.98 9.44 6.40
C ASN A 60 5.70 8.19 5.94
N ILE A 61 6.98 8.10 6.30
CA ILE A 61 7.85 6.97 5.98
C ILE A 61 8.02 6.09 7.21
N ILE A 62 7.78 4.80 7.05
CA ILE A 62 8.05 3.78 8.07
C ILE A 62 9.18 2.90 7.56
N HIS A 63 10.31 2.93 8.26
CA HIS A 63 11.47 2.09 7.97
C HIS A 63 11.23 0.67 8.47
N LEU A 64 11.31 -0.30 7.58
CA LEU A 64 11.03 -1.70 7.89
C LEU A 64 12.22 -2.37 8.57
N LYS A 65 11.93 -3.32 9.47
CA LYS A 65 12.94 -4.05 10.25
C LYS A 65 13.05 -5.52 9.89
N LEU A 66 11.98 -6.10 9.34
CA LEU A 66 11.87 -7.54 9.03
C LEU A 66 12.07 -7.83 7.54
N THR A 67 12.07 -6.80 6.71
CA THR A 67 12.36 -6.85 5.28
C THR A 67 13.04 -5.53 4.91
N GLU A 68 13.79 -5.53 3.82
CA GLU A 68 14.31 -4.32 3.21
C GLU A 68 13.16 -3.41 2.75
N GLY A 69 13.43 -2.11 2.68
CA GLY A 69 12.50 -1.12 2.15
C GLY A 69 11.70 -0.35 3.20
N TRP A 70 10.65 0.30 2.71
CA TRP A 70 9.87 1.27 3.46
C TRP A 70 8.38 1.13 3.16
N LEU A 71 7.57 1.59 4.11
CA LEU A 71 6.16 1.87 3.87
C LEU A 71 5.95 3.37 3.76
N VAL A 72 5.24 3.77 2.71
CA VAL A 72 4.74 5.12 2.53
C VAL A 72 3.26 5.12 2.88
N SER A 73 2.92 5.88 3.92
CA SER A 73 1.54 6.14 4.32
C SER A 73 1.12 7.53 3.85
N GLY A 74 -0.18 7.76 3.73
CA GLY A 74 -0.76 9.03 3.30
C GLY A 74 -2.24 9.05 3.66
N HIS A 75 -3.05 9.72 2.84
CA HIS A 75 -4.50 9.70 3.01
C HIS A 75 -5.09 8.30 2.73
N GLY A 76 -6.16 7.93 3.45
CA GLY A 76 -6.82 6.62 3.36
C GLY A 76 -6.42 5.67 4.49
N TYR A 77 -7.38 5.35 5.37
CA TYR A 77 -7.16 4.43 6.49
C TYR A 77 -6.79 3.03 5.98
N GLY A 78 -5.83 2.38 6.63
CA GLY A 78 -5.37 1.03 6.27
C GLY A 78 -4.60 0.95 4.94
N MET A 79 -4.35 2.06 4.24
CA MET A 79 -3.68 2.07 2.94
C MET A 79 -2.21 2.47 3.06
N TYR A 80 -1.32 1.60 2.59
CA TYR A 80 0.13 1.79 2.61
C TYR A 80 0.74 1.39 1.28
N THR A 81 1.88 1.99 0.93
CA THR A 81 2.61 1.62 -0.28
C THR A 81 3.99 1.13 0.08
N TYR A 82 4.30 -0.10 -0.33
CA TYR A 82 5.62 -0.68 -0.14
C TYR A 82 6.59 -0.18 -1.23
N VAL A 83 7.78 0.22 -0.79
CA VAL A 83 8.90 0.64 -1.66
C VAL A 83 10.13 -0.17 -1.30
N HIS A 84 10.64 -0.94 -2.25
CA HIS A 84 11.89 -1.68 -2.12
C HIS A 84 13.08 -0.82 -2.56
N PRO A 85 14.27 -0.93 -1.94
CA PRO A 85 15.44 -0.12 -2.30
C PRO A 85 15.85 -0.25 -3.77
N SER A 86 15.71 -1.44 -4.36
CA SER A 86 16.04 -1.66 -5.78
C SER A 86 15.11 -0.94 -6.77
N GLU A 87 14.02 -0.34 -6.30
CA GLU A 87 13.11 0.45 -7.13
C GLU A 87 13.54 1.92 -7.25
N LEU A 88 14.56 2.33 -6.50
CA LEU A 88 15.09 3.68 -6.46
C LEU A 88 16.46 3.72 -7.14
N ASP A 89 16.74 4.80 -7.87
CA ASP A 89 18.02 5.01 -8.58
C ASP A 89 19.15 5.47 -7.64
N CYS A 90 18.91 5.53 -6.33
CA CYS A 90 19.84 6.02 -5.32
C CYS A 90 20.13 4.93 -4.27
N GLU A 91 21.41 4.72 -3.95
CA GLU A 91 21.82 3.74 -2.92
C GLU A 91 21.45 4.17 -1.48
N SER A 92 21.28 5.48 -1.24
CA SER A 92 20.94 6.04 0.06
C SER A 92 19.87 7.13 -0.07
N PRO A 93 18.63 6.76 -0.46
CA PRO A 93 17.56 7.72 -0.67
C PRO A 93 17.13 8.33 0.67
N ASN A 94 16.79 9.61 0.65
CA ASN A 94 16.21 10.28 1.82
C ASN A 94 14.69 10.06 1.89
N ASP A 95 14.08 10.37 3.04
CA ASP A 95 12.65 10.15 3.28
C ASP A 95 11.74 10.89 2.27
N LEU A 96 12.17 12.04 1.75
CA LEU A 96 11.41 12.79 0.74
C LEU A 96 11.41 12.03 -0.60
N GLU A 97 12.54 11.49 -1.03
CA GLU A 97 12.64 10.70 -2.27
C GLU A 97 11.80 9.42 -2.19
N ILE A 98 11.90 8.70 -1.06
CA ILE A 98 11.11 7.48 -0.80
C ILE A 98 9.61 7.81 -0.83
N GLY A 99 9.21 8.88 -0.14
CA GLY A 99 7.82 9.31 -0.05
C GLY A 99 7.23 9.72 -1.39
N LEU A 100 7.96 10.51 -2.19
CA LEU A 100 7.53 10.91 -3.53
C LEU A 100 7.38 9.70 -4.45
N TYR A 101 8.31 8.74 -4.38
CA TYR A 101 8.23 7.52 -5.18
C TYR A 101 7.02 6.65 -4.78
N GLY A 102 6.86 6.35 -3.48
CA GLY A 102 5.71 5.59 -2.99
C GLY A 102 4.37 6.27 -3.26
N ARG A 103 4.32 7.61 -3.23
CA ARG A 103 3.15 8.40 -3.64
C ARG A 103 2.84 8.24 -5.12
N SER A 104 3.87 8.23 -5.97
CA SER A 104 3.72 8.00 -7.41
C SER A 104 3.16 6.60 -7.69
N LYS A 105 3.68 5.57 -7.01
CA LYS A 105 3.17 4.19 -7.10
C LYS A 105 1.69 4.11 -6.71
N ARG A 106 1.32 4.72 -5.58
CA ARG A 106 -0.09 4.80 -5.14
C ARG A 106 -0.98 5.48 -6.17
N ASN A 107 -0.50 6.57 -6.76
CA ASN A 107 -1.24 7.26 -7.81
C ASN A 107 -1.43 6.36 -9.04
N SER A 108 -0.42 5.56 -9.43
CA SER A 108 -0.57 4.57 -10.51
C SER A 108 -1.65 3.54 -10.20
N ASP A 109 -1.64 2.96 -9.00
CA ASP A 109 -2.70 2.03 -8.54
C ASP A 109 -4.08 2.74 -8.48
N GLY A 110 -4.12 4.02 -8.12
CA GLY A 110 -5.35 4.82 -8.10
C GLY A 110 -5.95 5.10 -9.48
N GLN A 111 -5.11 5.31 -10.50
CA GLN A 111 -5.56 5.52 -11.89
C GLN A 111 -5.95 4.19 -12.55
N ASN A 112 -5.14 3.15 -12.35
CA ASN A 112 -5.31 1.84 -12.97
C ASN A 112 -5.21 0.74 -11.89
N PRO A 113 -6.28 0.52 -11.11
CA PRO A 113 -6.25 -0.44 -10.02
C PRO A 113 -6.23 -1.87 -10.53
N GLU A 114 -5.11 -2.58 -10.31
CA GLU A 114 -4.96 -4.00 -10.59
C GLU A 114 -4.58 -4.75 -9.30
N ILE A 115 -5.45 -5.67 -8.88
CA ILE A 115 -5.23 -6.51 -7.70
C ILE A 115 -4.41 -7.73 -8.10
N ILE A 116 -3.26 -7.92 -7.45
CA ILE A 116 -2.38 -9.07 -7.69
C ILE A 116 -2.44 -10.11 -6.58
N HIS A 117 -2.94 -9.75 -5.40
CA HIS A 117 -3.06 -10.67 -4.27
C HIS A 117 -4.15 -10.24 -3.29
N ILE A 118 -4.84 -11.23 -2.71
CA ILE A 118 -5.77 -11.06 -1.59
C ILE A 118 -5.32 -12.07 -0.53
N ASN A 119 -5.05 -11.57 0.66
CA ASN A 119 -4.77 -12.37 1.83
C ASN A 119 -5.98 -12.28 2.77
N SER A 120 -6.36 -13.41 3.31
CA SER A 120 -7.40 -13.51 4.34
C SER A 120 -6.91 -14.47 5.41
N ALA A 121 -7.25 -14.23 6.67
CA ALA A 121 -7.23 -15.31 7.66
C ALA A 121 -8.18 -16.40 7.13
N GLU A 122 -7.68 -17.61 6.87
CA GLU A 122 -8.60 -18.69 6.49
C GLU A 122 -9.66 -18.84 7.59
N PRO A 123 -10.96 -18.88 7.24
CA PRO A 123 -11.96 -19.30 8.20
C PRO A 123 -11.68 -20.77 8.52
N SER A 124 -11.14 -21.00 9.72
CA SER A 124 -11.00 -22.33 10.32
C SER A 124 -12.33 -23.06 10.43
#